data_AF-A0A820Q6N4-F1
#
_entry.id   AF-A0A820Q6N4-F1
#
_cell.length_a   1.000
_cell.length_b   1.000
_cell.length_c   1.000
_cell.angle_alpha   90.00
_cell.angle_beta   90.00
_cell.angle_gamma   90.00
#
_symmetry.space_group_name_H-M   'P 1'
#
loop_
_entity.id
_entity.type
_entity.pdbx_description
1 polymer ?
#
loop_
_entity_poly.entity_id
_entity_poly.type
_entity_poly.pdbx_seq_one_letter_code
_entity_poly.pdbx_strand_id
1 'polypeptide(L)'
;MKLNCKQKLLCPNNITRFSIHIDKNIQYPNISYIRSSVFAIILDTIRNSSYYTNDSTSACIHIAPVDTIDRDRRSKNGDYLYFIEQRLKFFPEWSDPNKIHLIFN
;
A
#
# COMPACT_ATOMS: atom_id res chain seq x y z
N MET A 1 14.86 18.28 24.94
CA MET A 1 15.20 17.95 23.54
C MET A 1 13.97 18.25 22.70
N LYS A 2 13.91 19.40 22.02
CA LYS A 2 12.76 19.79 21.18
C LYS A 2 12.84 18.99 19.87
N LEU A 3 11.93 18.04 19.67
CA LEU A 3 11.71 17.42 18.37
C LEU A 3 11.16 18.50 17.43
N ASN A 4 12.02 19.03 16.57
CA ASN A 4 11.66 19.98 15.52
C ASN A 4 10.96 19.16 14.42
N CYS A 5 9.64 19.03 14.49
CA CYS A 5 8.84 18.46 13.40
C CYS A 5 8.83 19.43 12.22
N LYS A 6 9.93 19.51 11.47
CA LYS A 6 9.86 19.91 10.05
C LYS A 6 9.31 18.72 9.26
N GLN A 7 8.03 18.41 9.47
CA GLN A 7 7.26 17.46 8.67
C GLN A 7 7.06 18.04 7.28
N LYS A 8 8.11 18.02 6.44
CA LYS A 8 8.05 18.45 5.04
C LYS A 8 8.27 17.26 4.09
N LEU A 9 7.85 16.07 4.51
CA LEU A 9 8.30 14.81 3.89
C LEU A 9 7.17 13.78 3.77
N LEU A 10 5.94 14.23 3.56
CA LEU A 10 4.89 13.31 3.11
C LEU A 10 4.80 13.28 1.59
N CYS A 11 5.20 14.32 0.89
CA CYS A 11 5.04 14.40 -0.56
C CYS A 11 6.38 14.74 -1.24
N PRO A 12 6.62 14.23 -2.46
CA PRO A 12 7.68 14.72 -3.34
C PRO A 12 7.68 16.25 -3.43
N ASN A 13 8.86 16.85 -3.63
CA ASN A 13 9.02 18.31 -3.65
C ASN A 13 8.08 18.97 -4.68
N ASN A 14 7.51 20.13 -4.33
CA ASN A 14 6.58 20.96 -5.14
C ASN A 14 5.14 20.44 -5.31
N ILE A 15 4.70 19.46 -4.52
CA ILE A 15 3.30 19.02 -4.56
C ILE A 15 2.43 19.91 -3.65
N THR A 16 1.39 20.51 -4.25
CA THR A 16 0.45 21.42 -3.57
C THR A 16 -0.73 20.69 -2.92
N ARG A 17 -0.93 19.41 -3.23
CA ARG A 17 -2.08 18.62 -2.78
C ARG A 17 -1.64 17.21 -2.39
N PHE A 18 -2.09 16.77 -1.22
CA PHE A 18 -1.87 15.41 -0.75
C PHE A 18 -2.51 14.38 -1.70
N SER A 19 -1.77 13.31 -2.01
CA SER A 19 -2.16 12.30 -3.00
C SER A 19 -1.75 10.89 -2.54
N ILE A 20 -2.53 9.90 -2.97
CA ILE A 20 -2.37 8.50 -2.63
C ILE A 20 -2.33 7.68 -3.91
N HIS A 21 -1.31 6.83 -4.05
CA HIS A 21 -1.23 5.84 -5.11
C HIS A 21 -1.43 4.44 -4.54
N ILE A 22 -2.08 3.57 -5.31
CA ILE A 22 -2.20 2.15 -4.97
C ILE A 22 -1.26 1.41 -5.90
N ASP A 23 -0.24 0.79 -5.33
CA ASP A 23 0.78 0.08 -6.09
C ASP A 23 0.17 -1.11 -6.84
N LYS A 24 0.72 -1.40 -8.02
CA LYS A 24 0.24 -2.50 -8.85
C LYS A 24 0.58 -3.83 -8.19
N ASN A 25 -0.43 -4.69 -8.05
CA ASN A 25 -0.20 -6.07 -7.65
C ASN A 25 0.56 -6.78 -8.78
N ILE A 26 1.76 -7.27 -8.48
CA ILE A 26 2.41 -8.22 -9.37
C ILE A 26 1.67 -9.53 -9.16
N GLN A 27 0.90 -9.96 -10.17
CA GLN A 27 0.36 -11.31 -10.18
C GLN A 27 1.51 -12.28 -9.99
N TYR A 28 1.55 -12.94 -8.83
CA TYR A 28 2.48 -14.04 -8.62
C TYR A 28 2.05 -15.17 -9.57
N PRO A 29 2.94 -15.66 -10.45
CA PRO A 29 2.61 -16.82 -11.26
C PRO A 29 2.23 -17.97 -10.31
N ASN A 30 1.05 -18.55 -10.54
CA ASN A 30 0.51 -19.71 -9.81
C ASN A 30 -0.06 -19.47 -8.39
N ILE A 31 -0.36 -18.24 -7.98
CA ILE A 31 -1.08 -17.99 -6.72
C ILE A 31 -2.33 -17.13 -6.99
N SER A 32 -3.51 -17.73 -6.81
CA SER A 32 -4.78 -16.99 -6.79
C SER A 32 -4.88 -16.20 -5.51
N TYR A 33 -4.50 -14.92 -5.56
CA TYR A 33 -4.61 -14.03 -4.42
C TYR A 33 -6.05 -13.56 -4.24
N ILE A 34 -6.76 -14.16 -3.28
CA ILE A 34 -8.10 -13.71 -2.91
C ILE A 34 -7.93 -12.55 -1.92
N ARG A 35 -8.48 -11.40 -2.28
CA ARG A 35 -8.54 -10.24 -1.40
C ARG A 35 -9.76 -10.35 -0.49
N SER A 36 -9.60 -10.05 0.80
CA SER A 36 -10.71 -9.85 1.74
C SER A 36 -11.64 -8.75 1.23
N SER A 37 -12.93 -8.89 1.56
CA SER A 37 -13.93 -7.89 1.22
C SER A 37 -13.63 -6.52 1.85
N VAL A 38 -13.07 -6.51 3.07
CA VAL A 38 -12.71 -5.29 3.79
C VAL A 38 -11.60 -4.53 3.07
N PHE A 39 -10.52 -5.22 2.68
CA PHE A 39 -9.45 -4.55 1.94
C PHE A 39 -9.91 -4.09 0.55
N ALA A 40 -10.78 -4.85 -0.12
CA ALA A 40 -11.40 -4.40 -1.38
C ALA A 40 -12.17 -3.08 -1.19
N ILE A 41 -13.01 -2.98 -0.16
CA ILE A 41 -13.75 -1.75 0.17
C ILE A 41 -12.81 -0.58 0.44
N ILE A 42 -11.72 -0.79 1.19
CA ILE A 42 -10.73 0.25 1.48
C ILE A 42 -10.11 0.76 0.17
N LEU A 43 -9.63 -0.13 -0.69
CA LEU A 43 -9.02 0.26 -1.96
C LEU A 43 -9.99 1.01 -2.86
N ASP A 44 -11.25 0.58 -2.93
CA ASP A 44 -12.26 1.25 -3.75
C ASP A 44 -12.66 2.60 -3.17
N THR A 45 -12.76 2.72 -1.85
CA THR A 45 -12.98 3.99 -1.16
C THR A 45 -11.87 4.99 -1.49
N ILE A 46 -10.62 4.52 -1.51
CA ILE A 46 -9.47 5.35 -1.82
C ILE A 46 -9.48 5.76 -3.29
N ARG A 47 -9.71 4.83 -4.23
CA ARG A 47 -9.83 5.12 -5.67
C ARG A 47 -10.90 6.15 -5.98
N ASN A 48 -12.02 6.09 -5.26
CA ASN A 48 -13.13 7.02 -5.42
C ASN A 48 -12.93 8.35 -4.67
N SER A 49 -11.88 8.46 -3.87
CA SER A 49 -11.57 9.69 -3.12
C SER A 49 -10.85 10.71 -4.00
N SER A 50 -10.97 11.98 -3.62
CA SER A 50 -10.25 13.08 -4.27
C SER A 50 -8.73 13.10 -4.01
N TYR A 51 -8.23 12.15 -3.21
CA TYR A 51 -6.82 11.99 -2.91
C TYR A 51 -6.14 10.97 -3.84
N TYR A 52 -6.89 10.17 -4.59
CA TYR A 52 -6.29 9.18 -5.47
C TYR A 52 -5.52 9.80 -6.65
N THR A 53 -4.36 9.23 -6.99
CA THR A 53 -3.61 9.54 -8.20
C THR A 53 -3.18 8.27 -8.93
N ASN A 54 -3.30 8.30 -10.27
CA ASN A 54 -2.73 7.27 -11.14
C ASN A 54 -1.22 7.43 -11.33
N ASP A 55 -0.67 8.61 -11.03
CA ASP A 55 0.76 8.90 -11.19
C ASP A 55 1.51 8.61 -9.88
N SER A 56 2.28 7.51 -9.87
CA SER A 56 3.06 7.04 -8.73
C SER A 56 4.20 8.00 -8.36
N THR A 57 4.64 8.87 -9.26
CA THR A 57 5.72 9.84 -9.01
C THR A 57 5.24 11.08 -8.26
N SER A 58 3.94 11.37 -8.38
CA SER A 58 3.26 12.46 -7.69
C SER A 58 2.64 12.06 -6.36
N ALA A 59 2.80 10.80 -5.94
CA ALA A 59 2.12 10.26 -4.77
C ALA A 59 2.84 10.65 -3.47
N CYS A 60 2.07 11.06 -2.47
CA CYS A 60 2.59 11.27 -1.11
C CYS A 60 2.69 9.94 -0.35
N ILE A 61 1.65 9.12 -0.48
CA ILE A 61 1.59 7.80 0.14
C ILE A 61 1.31 6.75 -0.93
N HIS A 62 2.03 5.64 -0.83
CA HIS A 62 1.79 4.43 -1.57
C HIS A 62 1.06 3.42 -0.70
N ILE A 63 0.04 2.77 -1.25
CA ILE A 63 -0.64 1.66 -0.59
C ILE A 63 -0.13 0.37 -1.21
N ALA A 64 0.53 -0.44 -0.38
CA ALA A 64 0.98 -1.76 -0.79
C ALA A 64 -0.25 -2.62 -1.16
N PRO A 65 -0.21 -3.42 -2.23
CA PRO A 65 -1.33 -4.23 -2.67
C PRO A 65 -1.44 -5.53 -1.85
N VAL A 66 -1.07 -5.48 -0.56
CA VAL A 66 -1.07 -6.61 0.37
C VAL A 66 -2.19 -6.40 1.38
N ASP A 67 -3.22 -7.22 1.23
CA ASP A 67 -4.24 -7.47 2.23
C ASP A 67 -3.66 -8.24 3.40
N THR A 68 -3.49 -7.58 4.54
CA THR A 68 -3.12 -8.27 5.79
C THR A 68 -4.22 -8.17 6.85
N ILE A 69 -5.44 -7.77 6.45
CA ILE A 69 -6.56 -7.45 7.35
C ILE A 69 -7.29 -8.71 7.84
N ASP A 70 -7.34 -9.76 7.02
CA ASP A 70 -8.04 -11.01 7.36
C ASP A 70 -7.08 -12.07 7.93
N ARG A 71 -6.67 -11.87 9.19
CA ARG A 71 -5.71 -12.75 9.90
C ARG A 71 -6.35 -13.90 10.67
N ASP A 72 -7.53 -14.38 10.28
CA ASP A 72 -8.05 -15.60 10.91
C ASP A 72 -7.28 -16.82 10.37
N ARG A 73 -6.51 -17.47 11.26
CA ARG A 73 -5.79 -18.72 10.99
C ARG A 73 -6.73 -19.86 10.58
N ARG A 74 -8.04 -19.71 10.79
CA ARG A 74 -9.11 -20.62 10.35
C ARG A 74 -9.65 -20.29 8.96
N SER A 75 -9.21 -19.21 8.33
CA SER A 75 -9.66 -18.84 6.99
C SER A 75 -9.28 -19.97 6.02
N LYS A 76 -10.30 -20.71 5.59
CA LYS A 76 -10.18 -22.00 4.88
C LYS A 76 -9.57 -21.87 3.47
N ASN A 77 -9.27 -20.65 3.06
CA ASN A 77 -8.86 -20.30 1.70
C ASN A 77 -7.34 -20.21 1.52
N GLY A 78 -6.54 -20.49 2.57
CA GLY A 78 -5.07 -20.47 2.47
C GLY A 78 -4.45 -19.08 2.51
N ASP A 79 -5.22 -18.06 2.89
CA ASP A 79 -4.84 -16.65 2.90
C ASP A 79 -3.93 -16.25 4.09
N TYR A 80 -3.46 -17.21 4.89
CA TYR A 80 -2.47 -16.94 5.92
C TYR A 80 -1.13 -16.57 5.26
N LEU A 81 -0.88 -15.26 5.22
CA LEU A 81 0.28 -14.63 4.62
C LEU A 81 1.57 -14.95 5.39
N TYR A 82 2.11 -16.16 5.18
CA TYR A 82 3.52 -16.38 5.41
C TYR A 82 4.32 -15.48 4.44
N PHE A 83 5.34 -14.81 4.97
CA PHE A 83 6.34 -14.05 4.21
C PHE A 83 5.86 -12.73 3.53
N ILE A 84 5.08 -11.90 4.23
CA ILE A 84 4.76 -10.52 3.77
C ILE A 84 6.04 -9.78 3.35
N GLU A 85 7.11 -9.85 4.14
CA GLU A 85 8.42 -9.27 3.82
C GLU A 85 9.00 -9.75 2.48
N GLN A 86 8.84 -11.03 2.14
CA GLN A 86 9.32 -11.55 0.86
C GLN A 86 8.45 -11.06 -0.28
N ARG A 87 7.12 -10.98 -0.07
CA ARG A 87 6.19 -10.44 -1.06
C ARG A 87 6.48 -8.97 -1.36
N LEU A 88 6.74 -8.18 -0.31
CA LEU A 88 7.04 -6.76 -0.42
C LEU A 88 8.29 -6.49 -1.27
N LYS A 89 9.33 -7.32 -1.14
CA LYS A 89 10.56 -7.24 -1.95
C LYS A 89 10.34 -7.38 -3.46
N PHE A 90 9.24 -7.98 -3.90
CA PHE A 90 8.95 -8.10 -5.32
C PHE A 90 8.29 -6.84 -5.90
N PHE A 91 7.77 -5.93 -5.08
CA PHE A 91 7.17 -4.69 -5.58
C PHE A 91 8.27 -3.66 -5.90
N PRO A 92 8.39 -3.20 -7.15
CA PRO A 92 9.44 -2.26 -7.57
C PRO A 92 9.46 -1.00 -6.71
N GLU A 93 8.28 -0.48 -6.41
CA GLU A 93 8.09 0.77 -5.65
C GLU A 93 8.43 0.61 -4.16
N TRP A 94 8.41 -0.61 -3.62
CA TRP A 94 8.70 -0.88 -2.20
C TRP A 94 10.15 -0.59 -1.82
N SER A 95 11.07 -0.80 -2.76
CA SER A 95 12.51 -0.60 -2.51
C SER A 95 12.98 0.86 -2.54
N ASP A 96 12.10 1.81 -2.89
CA ASP A 96 12.47 3.23 -2.95
C ASP A 96 12.46 3.83 -1.53
N PRO A 97 13.62 4.24 -0.99
CA PRO A 97 13.71 4.80 0.36
C PRO A 97 13.02 6.16 0.52
N ASN A 98 12.61 6.81 -0.58
CA ASN A 98 11.91 8.09 -0.55
C ASN A 98 10.38 7.94 -0.59
N LYS A 99 9.88 6.72 -0.72
CA LYS A 99 8.43 6.43 -0.78
C LYS A 99 7.92 5.95 0.57
N ILE A 100 6.78 6.49 0.98
CA ILE A 100 6.09 6.08 2.19
C ILE A 100 5.00 5.07 1.81
N HIS A 101 5.15 3.85 2.30
CA HIS A 101 4.22 2.76 2.06
C HIS A 101 3.32 2.52 3.27
N LEU A 102 2.01 2.51 3.04
CA LEU A 102 1.00 2.13 4.03
C LEU A 102 0.59 0.68 3.80
N ILE A 103 0.66 -0.11 4.87
CA ILE A 103 0.21 -1.50 4.92
C ILE A 103 -0.97 -1.56 5.89
N PHE A 104 -2.07 -2.19 5.46
CA PHE A 104 -3.25 -2.38 6.29
C PHE A 104 -3.21 -3.77 6.94
N ASN A 105 -3.29 -3.77 8.26
CA ASN A 105 -3.35 -4.92 9.17
C ASN A 105 -4.63 -4.84 9.99
#